data_AF-G5Q5W2-F1
#
_entry.id   AF-G5Q5W2-F1
#
_cell.length_a   1.000
_cell.length_b   1.000
_cell.length_c   1.000
_cell.angle_alpha   90.00
_cell.angle_beta   90.00
_cell.angle_gamma   90.00
#
_symmetry.space_group_name_H-M   'P 1'
#
loop_
_entity.id
_entity.type
_entity.pdbx_description
1 polymer ?
#
loop_
_entity_poly.entity_id
_entity_poly.type
_entity_poly.pdbx_seq_one_letter_code
_entity_poly.pdbx_strand_id
1 'polypeptide(L)'
;MINALGLLEVDGMVAAVDAADAMLKAANVRLLSHQVLDPGRLTLVVEGDLAACRAALDAGSAGVVRRWMPECRKRRRAAHRPCD
;
A
#
# COMPACT_ATOMS: atom_id res chain seq x y z
N MET A 1 -6.32 19.07 9.44
CA MET A 1 -5.02 18.38 9.41
C MET A 1 -4.94 17.59 8.12
N ILE A 2 -3.85 17.72 7.35
CA ILE A 2 -3.72 17.07 6.04
C ILE A 2 -2.98 15.75 6.27
N ASN A 3 -3.68 14.62 6.18
CA ASN A 3 -3.06 13.31 6.32
C ASN A 3 -2.47 12.87 4.98
N ALA A 4 -1.29 12.25 5.03
CA ALA A 4 -0.64 11.70 3.85
C ALA A 4 -1.36 10.44 3.38
N LEU A 5 -1.31 10.21 2.07
CA LEU A 5 -1.81 8.98 1.45
C LEU A 5 -0.63 8.14 0.96
N GLY A 6 -0.60 6.88 1.36
CA GLY A 6 0.28 5.86 0.83
C GLY A 6 -0.47 4.97 -0.14
N LEU A 7 0.17 4.65 -1.26
CA LEU A 7 -0.40 3.79 -2.32
C LEU A 7 0.57 2.62 -2.57
N LEU A 8 0.06 1.39 -2.47
CA LEU A 8 0.80 0.18 -2.83
C LEU A 8 0.03 -0.64 -3.86
N GLU A 9 0.62 -0.83 -5.04
CA GLU A 9 0.11 -1.74 -6.05
C GLU A 9 0.65 -3.15 -5.84
N VAL A 10 -0.24 -4.14 -5.90
CA VAL A 10 0.06 -5.56 -5.70
C VAL A 10 -0.70 -6.39 -6.73
N ASP A 11 -0.08 -7.45 -7.23
CA ASP A 11 -0.73 -8.40 -8.12
C ASP A 11 -1.37 -9.53 -7.27
N GLY A 12 -2.69 -9.69 -7.38
CA GLY A 12 -3.48 -10.72 -6.71
C GLY A 12 -3.98 -10.33 -5.31
N MET A 13 -5.20 -10.79 -4.98
CA MET A 13 -5.87 -10.47 -3.71
C MET A 13 -5.11 -11.02 -2.50
N VAL A 14 -4.54 -12.22 -2.61
CA VAL A 14 -3.81 -12.87 -1.49
C VAL A 14 -2.58 -12.05 -1.09
N ALA A 15 -1.81 -11.62 -2.08
CA ALA A 15 -0.65 -10.76 -1.85
C ALA A 15 -1.07 -9.38 -1.33
N ALA A 16 -2.20 -8.83 -1.80
CA ALA A 16 -2.73 -7.57 -1.28
C ALA A 16 -3.12 -7.65 0.21
N VAL A 17 -3.75 -8.74 0.64
CA VAL A 17 -4.11 -8.95 2.06
C VAL A 17 -2.85 -9.05 2.93
N ASP A 18 -1.84 -9.80 2.49
CA ASP A 18 -0.56 -9.93 3.21
C ASP A 18 0.19 -8.58 3.28
N ALA A 19 0.18 -7.81 2.19
CA ALA A 19 0.74 -6.46 2.17
C ALA A 19 0.04 -5.53 3.15
N ALA A 20 -1.29 -5.58 3.21
CA ALA A 20 -2.09 -4.78 4.12
C ALA A 20 -1.80 -5.14 5.59
N ASP A 21 -1.70 -6.42 5.91
CA ASP A 21 -1.31 -6.89 7.25
C ASP A 21 0.08 -6.37 7.66
N ALA A 22 1.06 -6.48 6.76
CA ALA A 22 2.41 -5.96 7.00
C ALA A 22 2.42 -4.43 7.18
N MET A 23 1.64 -3.69 6.38
CA MET A 23 1.51 -2.23 6.46
C MET A 23 0.91 -1.78 7.80
N LEU A 24 -0.20 -2.40 8.22
CA LEU A 24 -0.92 -2.05 9.44
C LEU A 24 -0.14 -2.44 10.71
N LYS A 25 0.70 -3.47 10.66
CA LYS A 25 1.57 -3.87 11.78
C LYS A 25 2.83 -3.02 11.91
N ALA A 26 3.33 -2.46 10.80
CA ALA A 26 4.58 -1.71 10.79
C ALA A 26 4.44 -0.28 11.31
N ALA A 27 3.29 0.36 11.13
CA ALA A 27 3.07 1.74 11.52
C ALA A 27 1.60 2.03 11.84
N ASN A 28 1.36 3.13 12.56
CA ASN A 28 0.02 3.63 12.84
C ASN A 28 -0.58 4.29 11.58
N VAL A 29 -1.12 3.47 10.68
CA VAL A 29 -1.81 3.90 9.46
C VAL A 29 -3.17 3.23 9.37
N ARG A 30 -4.11 3.84 8.65
CA ARG A 30 -5.44 3.29 8.40
C ARG A 30 -5.57 2.86 6.95
N LEU A 31 -6.04 1.64 6.70
CA LEU A 31 -6.44 1.22 5.36
C LEU A 31 -7.75 1.92 5.00
N LEU A 32 -7.74 2.72 3.94
CA LEU A 32 -8.94 3.44 3.46
C LEU A 32 -9.72 2.63 2.44
N SER A 33 -9.02 2.03 1.49
CA SER A 33 -9.66 1.33 0.37
C SER A 33 -8.68 0.37 -0.27
N HIS A 34 -9.21 -0.70 -0.87
CA HIS A 34 -8.52 -1.50 -1.86
C HIS A 34 -9.27 -1.35 -3.19
N GLN A 35 -8.59 -0.89 -4.23
CA GLN A 35 -9.17 -0.81 -5.57
C GLN A 35 -8.65 -1.96 -6.41
N VAL A 36 -9.55 -2.74 -6.98
CA VAL A 36 -9.20 -3.77 -7.96
C VAL A 36 -9.08 -3.09 -9.32
N LEU A 37 -7.94 -3.29 -9.97
CA LEU A 37 -7.58 -2.87 -11.32
C LEU A 37 -7.48 -4.11 -12.22
N ASP A 38 -7.82 -3.95 -13.49
CA ASP A 38 -7.88 -5.04 -14.46
C ASP A 38 -6.51 -5.46 -15.03
N PRO A 39 -6.26 -6.76 -15.30
CA PRO A 39 -6.82 -7.95 -14.65
C PRO A 39 -5.88 -8.43 -13.53
N GLY A 40 -6.38 -8.44 -12.28
CA GLY A 40 -5.69 -9.03 -11.14
C GLY A 40 -4.70 -8.09 -10.43
N ARG A 41 -4.70 -6.79 -10.75
CA ARG A 41 -3.94 -5.78 -10.02
C ARG A 41 -4.79 -5.17 -8.93
N LEU A 42 -4.23 -4.87 -7.78
CA LEU A 42 -4.92 -4.19 -6.70
C LEU A 42 -4.07 -3.05 -6.18
N THR A 43 -4.71 -1.92 -5.88
CA THR A 43 -4.08 -0.79 -5.20
C THR A 43 -4.64 -0.67 -3.80
N LEU A 44 -3.76 -0.75 -2.81
CA LEU A 44 -4.06 -0.48 -1.41
C LEU A 44 -3.81 0.99 -1.13
N VAL A 45 -4.80 1.65 -0.52
CA VAL A 45 -4.73 3.05 -0.12
C VAL A 45 -4.69 3.12 1.40
N VAL A 46 -3.62 3.67 1.95
CA VAL A 46 -3.46 3.88 3.40
C VAL A 46 -3.35 5.36 3.73
N GLU A 47 -3.84 5.76 4.89
CA GLU A 47 -3.81 7.13 5.40
C GLU A 47 -3.06 7.20 6.73
N GLY A 48 -2.28 8.25 6.93
CA GLY A 48 -1.60 8.54 8.19
C GLY A 48 -0.64 9.71 8.08
N ASP A 49 0.29 9.82 9.04
CA ASP A 49 1.39 10.78 8.95
C ASP A 49 2.38 10.38 7.85
N LEU A 50 3.08 11.34 7.27
CA LEU A 50 4.04 11.09 6.18
C LEU A 50 5.10 10.03 6.54
N ALA A 51 5.60 10.06 7.77
CA ALA A 51 6.58 9.09 8.27
C ALA A 51 5.97 7.69 8.44
N ALA A 52 4.75 7.61 9.00
CA ALA A 52 4.04 6.35 9.20
C ALA A 52 3.68 5.70 7.85
N CYS A 53 3.18 6.47 6.88
CA CYS A 53 2.90 5.99 5.53
C CYS A 53 4.16 5.45 4.83
N ARG A 54 5.32 6.11 4.99
CA ARG A 54 6.58 5.61 4.41
C ARG A 54 7.00 4.27 5.03
N ALA A 55 7.00 4.17 6.36
CA ALA A 55 7.33 2.94 7.07
C ALA A 55 6.40 1.79 6.70
N ALA A 56 5.08 2.06 6.60
CA ALA A 56 4.09 1.09 6.15
C ALA A 56 4.41 0.59 4.73
N LEU A 57 4.59 1.48 3.76
CA LEU A 57 4.84 1.11 2.36
C LEU A 57 6.12 0.29 2.18
N ASP A 58 7.19 0.65 2.90
CA ASP A 58 8.45 -0.11 2.85
C ASP A 58 8.26 -1.53 3.42
N ALA A 59 7.54 -1.68 4.55
CA ALA A 59 7.21 -2.98 5.12
C ALA A 59 6.29 -3.83 4.21
N GLY A 60 5.24 -3.22 3.66
CA GLY A 60 4.30 -3.87 2.74
C GLY A 60 4.96 -4.37 1.46
N SER A 61 5.82 -3.54 0.85
CA SER A 61 6.57 -3.95 -0.35
C SER A 61 7.58 -5.07 -0.07
N ALA A 62 8.21 -5.08 1.10
CA ALA A 62 9.13 -6.15 1.49
C ALA A 62 8.42 -7.46 1.83
N GLY A 63 7.21 -7.41 2.37
CA GLY A 63 6.38 -8.58 2.66
C GLY A 63 5.92 -9.32 1.40
N VAL A 64 5.40 -8.55 0.44
CA VAL A 64 4.92 -9.10 -0.85
C VAL A 64 6.05 -9.73 -1.67
N VAL A 65 7.20 -9.05 -1.78
CA VAL A 65 8.35 -9.56 -2.54
C VAL A 65 8.91 -10.85 -1.93
N ARG A 66 8.94 -10.96 -0.60
CA ARG A 66 9.48 -12.16 0.06
C ARG A 66 8.59 -13.39 -0.07
N ARG A 67 7.27 -13.22 -0.12
CA ARG A 67 6.34 -14.34 0.04
C ARG A 67 5.59 -14.72 -1.23
N TRP A 68 5.35 -13.77 -2.14
CA TRP A 68 4.41 -14.00 -3.25
C TRP A 68 4.99 -13.75 -4.65
N MET A 69 6.07 -12.97 -4.83
CA MET A 69 6.60 -12.69 -6.17
C MET A 69 8.05 -12.17 -6.21
N PRO A 70 8.90 -12.64 -7.15
CA PRO A 70 10.21 -12.02 -7.42
C PRO A 70 10.16 -10.70 -8.21
N GLU A 71 9.03 -10.32 -8.84
CA GLU A 71 8.94 -9.15 -9.74
C GLU A 71 7.93 -8.05 -9.30
N CYS A 72 7.71 -7.85 -7.99
CA CYS A 72 6.76 -6.83 -7.52
C CYS A 72 7.14 -5.41 -8.02
N ARG A 73 6.45 -4.96 -9.08
CA ARG A 73 6.79 -3.78 -9.88
C ARG A 73 6.43 -2.51 -9.10
N LYS A 74 7.41 -1.87 -8.46
CA LYS A 74 7.24 -0.64 -7.66
C LYS A 74 6.79 0.56 -8.51
N ARG A 75 5.50 0.69 -8.83
CA ARG A 75 4.94 1.98 -9.27
C ARG A 75 4.67 2.84 -8.02
N ARG A 76 5.65 3.67 -7.63
CA ARG A 76 5.45 4.73 -6.63
C ARG A 76 4.69 5.89 -7.28
N ARG A 77 3.36 5.97 -7.12
CA ARG A 77 2.63 7.23 -7.31
C ARG A 77 2.36 7.84 -5.94
N ALA A 78 2.99 8.96 -5.64
CA ALA A 78 2.58 9.81 -4.53
C ALA A 78 1.40 10.66 -5.01
N ALA A 79 0.17 10.29 -4.65
CA ALA A 79 -0.99 11.11 -4.95
C ALA A 79 -1.14 12.17 -3.86
N HIS A 80 -0.90 13.43 -4.21
CA HIS A 80 -1.36 14.58 -3.46
C HIS A 80 -2.90 14.55 -3.49
N ARG A 81 -3.54 14.67 -2.32
CA ARG A 81 -5.00 14.76 -2.18
C ARG A 81 -5.47 15.95 -3.05
N PRO A 82 -6.21 15.76 -4.17
CA PRO A 82 -6.91 16.89 -4.76
C PRO A 82 -7.99 17.27 -3.75
N CYS A 83 -8.01 18.55 -3.40
CA CYS A 83 -9.03 19.13 -2.55
C CYS A 83 -10.41 18.84 -3.18
N ASP A 84 -11.25 18.11 -2.45
CA ASP A 84 -12.68 18.37 -2.21
C ASP A 84 -13.12 17.57 -0.97
#